data_AF-A0A9D8URI7-F1
#
_entry.id   AF-A0A9D8URI7-F1
#
_cell.length_a   1.000
_cell.length_b   1.000
_cell.length_c   1.000
_cell.angle_alpha   90.00
_cell.angle_beta   90.00
_cell.angle_gamma   90.00
#
_symmetry.space_group_name_H-M   'P 1'
#
loop_
_entity.id
_entity.type
_entity.pdbx_description
1 polymer ?
#
loop_
_entity_poly.entity_id
_entity_poly.type
_entity_poly.pdbx_seq_one_letter_code
_entity_poly.pdbx_strand_id
1 'polypeptide(L)'
;MSDAALELARSYGDEMRLQRPGEDWIVVVAWWHSRRVREKGTNNWTELGAGLGLAAYERPKVPAKRIHVADGFEYAVKIPADVLDAASAKLIDADRDDNYALALR
;
A
#
# COMPACT_ATOMS: atom_id res chain seq x y z
N MET A 1 -7.35 4.55 7.67
CA MET A 1 -7.66 3.73 6.49
C MET A 1 -9.14 3.42 6.55
N SER A 2 -9.83 3.46 5.42
CA SER A 2 -11.18 2.91 5.30
C SER A 2 -11.15 1.39 5.39
N ASP A 3 -12.31 0.78 5.62
CA ASP A 3 -12.46 -0.68 5.64
C ASP A 3 -12.10 -1.29 4.28
N ALA A 4 -12.48 -0.64 3.18
CA ALA A 4 -12.14 -1.09 1.83
C ALA A 4 -10.62 -1.08 1.58
N ALA A 5 -9.90 -0.06 2.07
CA ALA A 5 -8.44 -0.01 1.97
C ALA A 5 -7.77 -1.08 2.87
N LEU A 6 -8.35 -1.36 4.04
CA LEU A 6 -7.91 -2.45 4.93
C LEU A 6 -8.08 -3.82 4.27
N GLU A 7 -9.22 -4.08 3.62
CA GLU A 7 -9.49 -5.33 2.89
C GLU A 7 -8.52 -5.54 1.72
N LEU A 8 -8.22 -4.48 0.98
CA LEU A 8 -7.23 -4.53 -0.10
C LEU A 8 -5.83 -4.85 0.45
N ALA A 9 -5.43 -4.18 1.54
CA ALA A 9 -4.15 -4.43 2.19
C ALA A 9 -4.05 -5.87 2.74
N ARG A 10 -5.13 -6.40 3.32
CA ARG A 10 -5.21 -7.80 3.78
C ARG A 10 -5.04 -8.78 2.64
N SER A 11 -5.82 -8.61 1.57
CA SER A 11 -5.75 -9.47 0.37
C SER A 11 -4.33 -9.50 -0.22
N TYR A 12 -3.69 -8.33 -0.34
CA TYR A 12 -2.31 -8.24 -0.78
C TYR A 12 -1.34 -8.95 0.18
N GLY A 13 -1.52 -8.81 1.49
CA GLY A 13 -0.72 -9.52 2.49
C GLY A 13 -0.84 -11.04 2.37
N ASP A 14 -2.04 -11.55 2.13
CA ASP A 14 -2.29 -12.98 1.92
C ASP A 14 -1.64 -13.50 0.64
N GLU A 15 -1.70 -12.75 -0.46
CA GLU A 15 -0.98 -13.07 -1.70
C GLU A 15 0.53 -13.15 -1.47
N MET A 16 1.10 -12.21 -0.70
CA MET A 16 2.53 -12.21 -0.40
C MET A 16 2.95 -13.43 0.42
N ARG A 17 2.15 -13.83 1.41
CA ARG A 17 2.39 -15.05 2.21
C ARG A 17 2.31 -16.31 1.36
N LEU A 18 1.39 -16.37 0.38
CA LEU A 18 1.27 -17.49 -0.55
C LEU A 18 2.47 -17.58 -1.50
N GLN A 19 2.94 -16.43 -2.03
CA GLN A 19 4.07 -16.39 -2.96
C GLN A 19 5.42 -16.60 -2.27
N ARG A 20 5.55 -16.20 -1.00
CA ARG A 20 6.79 -16.26 -0.22
C ARG A 20 6.50 -16.81 1.19
N PRO A 21 6.27 -18.14 1.29
CA PRO A 21 5.96 -18.77 2.57
C PRO A 21 7.16 -18.75 3.52
N GLY A 22 6.89 -18.66 4.82
CA GLY A 22 7.90 -18.73 5.88
C GLY A 22 8.50 -17.38 6.31
N GLU A 23 8.11 -16.28 5.67
CA GLU A 23 8.48 -14.93 6.08
C GLU A 23 7.28 -14.22 6.75
N ASP A 24 7.57 -13.44 7.79
CA ASP A 24 6.57 -12.60 8.45
C ASP A 24 6.50 -11.24 7.75
N TRP A 25 5.47 -11.06 6.92
CA TRP A 25 5.27 -9.88 6.09
C TRP A 25 4.38 -8.84 6.76
N ILE A 26 4.85 -7.60 6.79
CA ILE A 26 4.07 -6.41 7.13
C ILE A 26 3.73 -5.66 5.84
N VAL A 27 2.44 -5.44 5.62
CA VAL A 27 1.95 -4.65 4.50
C VAL A 27 2.11 -3.17 4.83
N VAL A 28 2.66 -2.41 3.89
CA VAL A 28 2.93 -0.99 4.03
C VAL A 28 2.21 -0.24 2.91
N VAL A 29 1.31 0.66 3.31
CA VAL A 29 0.71 1.64 2.40
C VAL A 29 1.69 2.80 2.27
N ALA A 30 2.20 3.04 1.08
CA ALA A 30 3.23 4.04 0.86
C ALA A 30 2.88 5.01 -0.26
N TRP A 31 3.32 6.26 -0.10
CA TRP A 31 3.31 7.25 -1.17
C TRP A 31 4.54 7.09 -2.06
N TRP A 32 4.33 7.04 -3.36
CA TRP A 32 5.38 6.93 -4.37
C TRP A 32 5.33 8.19 -5.25
N HIS A 33 6.49 8.82 -5.47
CA HIS A 33 6.58 10.04 -6.31
C HIS A 33 6.45 9.75 -7.82
N SER A 34 6.71 8.51 -8.23
CA SER A 34 6.41 7.99 -9.56
C SER A 34 5.99 6.53 -9.41
N ARG A 35 4.88 6.20 -10.05
CA ARG A 35 4.34 4.84 -10.20
C ARG A 35 4.30 4.54 -11.69
N ARG A 36 4.58 3.29 -12.03
CA ARG A 36 4.50 2.80 -13.41
C ARG A 36 3.95 1.40 -13.42
N VAL A 37 3.14 1.10 -14.41
CA VAL A 37 2.62 -0.25 -14.64
C VAL A 37 3.15 -0.79 -15.94
N ARG A 38 3.43 -2.08 -15.95
CA ARG A 38 3.84 -2.78 -17.15
C ARG A 38 2.62 -3.39 -17.81
N GLU A 39 2.45 -3.13 -19.09
CA GLU A 39 1.39 -3.76 -19.86
C GLU A 39 1.63 -5.27 -19.94
N LYS A 40 0.57 -6.05 -19.68
CA LYS A 40 0.67 -7.51 -19.61
C LYS A 40 1.10 -8.08 -20.96
N GLY A 41 2.17 -8.87 -20.95
CA GLY A 41 2.70 -9.53 -22.15
C GLY A 41 3.64 -8.68 -22.99
N THR A 42 3.91 -7.43 -22.61
CA THR A 42 4.87 -6.56 -23.32
C THR A 42 6.00 -6.12 -22.39
N ASN A 43 7.04 -5.45 -22.91
CA ASN A 43 8.06 -4.77 -22.11
C ASN A 43 7.73 -3.27 -21.92
N ASN A 44 6.53 -2.84 -22.32
CA ASN A 44 6.13 -1.44 -22.28
C ASN A 44 5.68 -1.04 -20.87
N TRP A 45 6.14 0.12 -20.44
CA TRP A 45 5.76 0.73 -19.16
C TRP A 45 4.95 1.99 -19.41
N THR A 46 3.85 2.13 -18.67
CA THR A 46 3.02 3.33 -18.64
C THR A 46 3.27 4.04 -17.31
N GLU A 47 3.68 5.31 -17.38
CA GLU A 47 3.79 6.19 -16.21
C GLU A 47 2.39 6.57 -15.71
N LEU A 48 2.20 6.49 -14.40
CA LEU A 48 0.95 6.82 -13.71
C LEU A 48 1.09 8.06 -12.81
N GLY A 49 2.31 8.59 -12.67
CA GLY A 49 2.61 9.70 -11.77
C GLY A 49 2.62 9.28 -10.30
N ALA A 50 2.55 10.27 -9.40
CA ALA A 50 2.60 10.03 -7.97
C ALA A 50 1.29 9.41 -7.45
N GLY A 51 1.36 8.73 -6.30
CA GLY A 51 0.18 8.25 -5.60
C GLY A 51 0.48 7.14 -4.60
N LEU A 52 -0.58 6.51 -4.09
CA LEU A 52 -0.47 5.43 -3.12
C LEU A 52 -0.23 4.08 -3.80
N GLY A 53 0.42 3.18 -3.07
CA GLY A 53 0.56 1.78 -3.42
C GLY A 53 0.82 0.92 -2.19
N LEU A 54 0.72 -0.39 -2.40
CA LEU A 54 1.05 -1.40 -1.40
C LEU A 54 2.45 -1.96 -1.64
N ALA A 55 3.17 -2.18 -0.55
CA ALA A 55 4.41 -2.92 -0.52
C ALA A 55 4.41 -3.87 0.67
N ALA A 56 5.15 -4.97 0.60
CA ALA A 56 5.37 -5.86 1.73
C ALA A 56 6.85 -5.84 2.12
N TYR A 57 7.08 -5.81 3.43
CA TYR A 57 8.42 -5.88 4.02
C TYR A 57 8.42 -6.94 5.12
N GLU A 58 9.54 -7.65 5.25
CA GLU A 58 9.76 -8.50 6.42
C GLU A 58 9.61 -7.67 7.70
N ARG A 59 8.94 -8.21 8.73
CA ARG A 59 8.68 -7.53 10.00
C ARG A 59 9.91 -6.82 10.59
N PRO A 60 11.13 -7.42 10.65
CA PRO A 60 12.31 -6.74 11.21
C PRO A 60 12.71 -5.46 10.48
N LYS A 61 12.30 -5.31 9.21
CA LYS A 61 12.57 -4.11 8.39
C LYS A 61 11.59 -2.97 8.66
N VAL A 62 10.50 -3.24 9.40
CA VAL A 62 9.49 -2.25 9.76
C VAL A 62 9.65 -1.89 11.24
N PRO A 63 9.91 -0.61 11.60
CA PRO A 63 10.01 -0.21 12.99
C PRO A 63 8.71 -0.51 13.74
N ALA A 64 8.77 -1.24 14.86
CA ALA A 64 7.59 -1.68 15.60
C ALA A 64 6.63 -0.53 15.97
N LYS A 65 7.17 0.66 16.28
CA LYS A 65 6.37 1.87 16.58
C LYS A 65 5.55 2.42 15.40
N ARG A 66 5.78 1.91 14.18
CA ARG A 66 5.07 2.28 12.94
C ARG A 66 4.07 1.20 12.51
N ILE A 67 4.00 0.09 13.23
CA ILE A 67 3.06 -0.98 12.96
C ILE A 67 1.75 -0.65 13.69
N HIS A 68 0.67 -0.62 12.92
CA HIS A 68 -0.70 -0.46 13.37
C HIS A 68 -1.39 -1.81 13.31
N VAL A 69 -2.37 -2.03 14.19
CA VAL A 69 -3.18 -3.25 14.22
C VAL A 69 -4.65 -2.87 14.04
N ALA A 70 -5.34 -3.53 13.10
CA ALA A 70 -6.77 -3.40 12.88
C ALA A 70 -7.39 -4.78 12.62
N ASP A 71 -8.30 -5.22 13.50
CA ASP A 71 -8.90 -6.56 13.53
C ASP A 71 -7.88 -7.70 13.37
N GLY A 72 -6.77 -7.62 14.11
CA GLY A 72 -5.69 -8.63 14.06
C GLY A 72 -4.81 -8.56 12.80
N PHE A 73 -5.06 -7.63 11.88
CA PHE A 73 -4.20 -7.38 10.74
C PHE A 73 -3.20 -6.25 11.03
N GLU A 74 -1.92 -6.53 10.75
CA GLU A 74 -0.83 -5.60 10.99
C GLU A 74 -0.38 -4.92 9.70
N TYR A 75 -0.24 -3.59 9.76
CA TYR A 75 0.16 -2.79 8.62
C TYR A 75 0.96 -1.56 9.07
N ALA A 76 1.66 -0.92 8.14
CA ALA A 76 2.28 0.38 8.37
C ALA A 76 1.88 1.38 7.28
N VAL A 77 2.06 2.68 7.58
CA VAL A 77 1.81 3.77 6.65
C VAL A 77 3.07 4.61 6.49
N LYS A 78 3.47 4.85 5.24
CA LYS A 78 4.61 5.69 4.87
C LYS A 78 4.17 6.75 3.86
N ILE A 79 3.61 7.84 4.37
CA ILE A 79 3.21 9.01 3.57
C ILE A 79 4.02 10.22 4.07
N PRO A 80 4.68 10.98 3.18
CA PRO A 80 5.32 12.25 3.54
C PRO A 80 4.34 13.22 4.21
N ALA A 81 4.82 13.98 5.19
CA ALA A 81 3.96 14.87 5.98
C ALA A 81 3.29 15.95 5.12
N ASP A 82 4.03 16.52 4.17
CA ASP A 82 3.54 17.50 3.20
C ASP A 82 2.40 16.96 2.33
N VAL A 83 2.51 15.71 1.88
CA VAL A 83 1.44 15.04 1.12
C VAL A 83 0.22 14.77 2.01
N LEU A 84 0.45 14.31 3.24
CA LEU A 84 -0.64 14.04 4.18
C LEU A 84 -1.36 15.32 4.62
N ASP A 85 -0.63 16.42 4.79
CA ASP A 85 -1.18 17.70 5.21
C ASP A 85 -1.92 18.42 4.07
N ALA A 86 -1.56 18.15 2.81
CA ALA A 86 -2.31 18.62 1.65
C ALA A 86 -3.62 17.85 1.42
N ALA A 87 -3.79 16.66 1.99
CA ALA A 87 -5.00 15.85 1.83
C ALA A 87 -6.17 16.39 2.66
N SER A 88 -7.35 16.43 2.05
CA SER A 88 -8.53 17.10 2.63
C SER A 88 -9.15 16.33 3.79
N ALA A 89 -9.20 15.00 3.69
CA ALA A 89 -9.78 14.12 4.71
C ALA A 89 -8.71 13.30 5.46
N LYS A 90 -7.45 13.33 5.02
CA LYS A 90 -6.34 12.51 5.54
C LYS A 90 -6.72 11.02 5.60
N LEU A 91 -7.54 10.58 4.64
CA LEU A 91 -8.11 9.24 4.61
C LEU A 91 -7.50 8.45 3.45
N ILE A 92 -6.81 7.38 3.78
CA ILE A 92 -6.44 6.34 2.81
C ILE A 92 -7.69 5.50 2.54
N ASP A 93 -8.15 5.50 1.29
CA ASP A 93 -9.34 4.81 0.83
C ASP A 93 -9.06 3.98 -0.43
N ALA A 94 -9.97 3.06 -0.76
CA ALA A 94 -9.93 2.33 -2.01
C ALA A 94 -10.45 3.21 -3.16
N ASP A 95 -9.80 3.09 -4.31
CA ASP A 95 -10.19 3.76 -5.55
C ASP A 95 -10.07 2.80 -6.71
N ARG A 96 -11.21 2.30 -7.21
CA ARG A 96 -11.22 1.28 -8.28
C ARG A 96 -10.78 1.84 -9.64
N ASP A 97 -10.73 3.16 -9.79
CA ASP A 97 -10.30 3.80 -11.03
C ASP A 97 -8.77 4.03 -11.05
N ASP A 98 -8.09 3.92 -9.90
CA ASP A 98 -6.62 3.94 -9.81
C ASP A 98 -6.03 2.53 -10.02
N ASN A 99 -4.94 2.42 -10.77
CA ASN A 99 -4.27 1.15 -11.08
C ASN A 99 -3.72 0.42 -9.84
N TYR A 100 -3.45 1.14 -8.75
CA TYR A 100 -3.02 0.58 -7.45
C TYR A 100 -4.17 0.48 -6.45
N ALA A 101 -5.40 0.76 -6.89
CA ALA A 101 -6.64 0.63 -6.14
C ALA A 101 -6.71 1.47 -4.84
N LEU A 102 -5.86 2.49 -4.68
CA LEU A 102 -5.74 3.30 -3.45
C LEU A 102 -5.68 4.79 -3.78
N ALA A 103 -6.38 5.59 -2.96
CA ALA A 103 -6.34 7.04 -3.00
C ALA A 103 -6.17 7.65 -1.61
N LEU A 104 -5.55 8.83 -1.56
CA LEU A 104 -5.54 9.68 -0.37
C LEU A 104 -6.58 10.79 -0.57
N ARG A 105 -7.63 10.80 0.25
CA ARG A 105 -8.72 11.77 0.23
C ARG A 105 -8.52 12.82 1.32
#